data_AF-A0A0D2XDF9-F1
#
_entry.id   AF-A0A0D2XDF9-F1
#
_cell.length_a   1.000
_cell.length_b   1.000
_cell.length_c   1.000
_cell.angle_alpha   90.00
_cell.angle_beta   90.00
_cell.angle_gamma   90.00
#
_symmetry.space_group_name_H-M   'P 1'
#
loop_
_entity.id
_entity.type
_entity.pdbx_description
1 polymer ?
#
loop_
_entity_poly.entity_id
_entity_poly.type
_entity_poly.pdbx_seq_one_letter_code
_entity_poly.pdbx_strand_id
1 'polypeptide(L)'
;MAGVLLGQVVPSDGALIKLLENIDKCSKLPRWTSTPFDIIVLDEFQDCNPETFWLVECFVRANNLRKGGQPARIVVLGDERQSI
;
A
#
# COMPACT_ATOMS: atom_id res chain seq x y z
N MET A 1 4.39 4.13 6.37
CA MET A 1 4.25 3.66 4.97
C MET A 1 3.74 4.76 4.04
N ALA A 2 2.55 5.32 4.27
CA ALA A 2 1.92 6.29 3.37
C ALA A 2 2.82 7.48 2.99
N GLY A 3 3.50 8.09 3.96
CA GLY A 3 4.36 9.25 3.66
C GLY A 3 5.58 8.94 2.80
N VAL A 4 6.12 7.72 2.87
CA VAL A 4 7.23 7.28 2.02
C VAL A 4 6.71 6.99 0.61
N LEU A 5 5.57 6.31 0.50
CA LEU A 5 4.97 5.97 -0.79
C LEU A 5 4.53 7.24 -1.55
N LEU A 6 3.83 8.14 -0.85
CA LEU A 6 3.23 9.34 -1.42
C LEU A 6 4.20 10.53 -1.47
N GLY A 7 5.38 10.40 -0.86
CA GLY A 7 6.40 11.45 -0.83
C GLY A 7 6.00 12.72 -0.08
N GLN A 8 4.98 12.65 0.78
CA GLN A 8 4.45 13.79 1.54
C GLN A 8 3.88 13.35 2.88
N VAL A 9 3.76 14.28 3.84
CA VAL A 9 3.12 14.00 5.13
C VAL A 9 1.62 13.77 4.89
N VAL A 10 1.09 12.68 5.45
CA VAL A 10 -0.34 12.34 5.42
C VAL A 10 -0.89 12.53 6.84
N PRO A 11 -1.53 13.67 7.13
CA PRO A 11 -1.85 14.06 8.50
C PRO A 11 -3.13 13.39 9.06
N SER A 12 -3.94 12.76 8.20
CA SER A 12 -5.20 12.13 8.60
C SER A 12 -5.67 11.12 7.56
N ASP A 13 -6.60 10.26 7.96
CA ASP A 13 -7.23 9.26 7.09
C ASP A 13 -8.03 9.93 5.96
N GLY A 14 -8.72 11.03 6.26
CA GLY A 14 -9.41 11.82 5.23
C GLY A 14 -8.46 12.41 4.18
N ALA A 15 -7.22 12.77 4.56
CA ALA A 15 -6.20 13.19 3.61
C ALA A 15 -5.68 11.99 2.79
N LEU A 16 -5.51 10.83 3.42
CA LEU A 16 -5.14 9.58 2.73
C LEU A 16 -6.16 9.21 1.65
N ILE A 17 -7.45 9.21 1.98
CA ILE A 17 -8.55 8.88 1.05
C ILE A 17 -8.48 9.77 -0.20
N LYS A 18 -8.40 11.09 -0.03
CA LYS A 18 -8.32 12.03 -1.16
C LYS A 18 -7.10 11.77 -2.05
N LEU A 19 -5.98 11.36 -1.47
CA LEU A 19 -4.78 11.03 -2.23
C LEU A 19 -4.95 9.73 -3.02
N LEU A 20 -5.52 8.69 -2.40
CA LEU A 20 -5.80 7.42 -3.05
C LEU A 20 -6.82 7.58 -4.19
N GLU A 21 -7.89 8.34 -3.98
CA GLU A 21 -8.87 8.67 -5.03
C GLU A 21 -8.22 9.39 -6.21
N ASN A 22 -7.29 10.31 -5.95
CA ASN A 22 -6.58 11.03 -7.02
C ASN A 22 -5.64 10.10 -7.80
N ILE A 23 -4.98 9.16 -7.12
CA ILE A 23 -4.13 8.14 -7.75
C ILE A 23 -4.97 7.27 -8.70
N ASP A 24 -6.14 6.83 -8.25
CA ASP A 24 -7.09 6.05 -9.04
C ASP A 24 -7.59 6.85 -10.27
N LYS A 25 -8.10 8.06 -10.06
CA LYS A 25 -8.59 8.95 -11.14
C LYS A 25 -7.53 9.30 -12.18
N CYS A 26 -6.29 9.50 -11.76
CA CYS A 26 -5.21 9.90 -12.66
C CYS A 26 -4.42 8.73 -13.24
N SER A 27 -4.70 7.48 -12.84
CA SER A 27 -3.93 6.28 -13.19
C SER A 27 -2.42 6.42 -12.96
N LYS A 28 -2.02 7.32 -12.05
CA LYS A 28 -0.61 7.64 -11.76
C LYS A 28 -0.23 7.02 -10.44
N LEU A 29 0.32 5.82 -10.52
CA LEU A 29 0.87 5.15 -9.34
C LEU A 29 1.96 6.02 -8.69
N PRO A 30 1.98 6.08 -7.35
CA PRO A 30 3.09 6.69 -6.63
C PRO A 30 4.39 5.94 -6.93
N ARG A 31 5.51 6.66 -6.94
CA ARG A 31 6.82 6.08 -7.24
C ARG A 31 7.48 5.62 -5.95
N TRP A 32 7.64 4.30 -5.79
CA TRP A 32 8.48 3.75 -4.73
C TRP A 32 9.96 4.07 -5.02
N THR A 33 10.57 4.91 -4.18
CA THR A 33 11.95 5.42 -4.39
C THR A 33 13.01 4.57 -3.70
N SER A 34 12.63 3.77 -2.70
CA SER A 34 13.55 2.90 -1.96
C SER A 34 13.88 1.62 -2.72
N THR A 35 14.82 0.84 -2.18
CA THR A 35 15.07 -0.54 -2.66
C THR A 35 13.77 -1.34 -2.61
N PRO A 36 13.39 -2.04 -3.70
CA PRO A 36 12.18 -2.84 -3.70
C PRO A 36 12.34 -4.06 -2.79
N PHE A 37 11.24 -4.49 -2.19
CA PHE A 37 11.18 -5.70 -1.38
C PHE A 37 10.92 -6.93 -2.25
N ASP A 38 11.59 -8.03 -1.91
CA ASP A 38 11.35 -9.34 -2.51
C ASP A 38 10.17 -10.08 -1.88
N ILE A 39 9.93 -9.83 -0.59
CA ILE A 39 8.86 -10.41 0.21
C ILE A 39 8.16 -9.27 0.96
N ILE A 40 6.84 -9.22 0.88
CA ILE A 40 5.98 -8.29 1.61
C ILE A 40 5.11 -9.13 2.54
N VAL A 41 5.19 -8.85 3.85
CA VAL A 41 4.37 -9.49 4.87
C VAL A 41 3.31 -8.49 5.32
N LEU A 42 2.04 -8.89 5.23
CA LEU A 42 0.88 -8.15 5.73
C LEU A 42 0.37 -8.87 6.96
N ASP A 43 0.63 -8.31 8.13
CA ASP A 43 0.20 -8.84 9.42
C ASP A 43 -1.12 -8.22 9.87
N GLU A 44 -1.85 -8.90 10.76
CA GLU A 44 -3.16 -8.48 11.28
C GLU A 44 -4.15 -8.07 10.18
N PHE A 45 -4.16 -8.81 9.06
CA PHE A 45 -4.92 -8.41 7.87
C PHE A 45 -6.44 -8.48 8.07
N GLN A 46 -6.92 -9.16 9.11
CA GLN A 46 -8.34 -9.16 9.47
C GLN A 46 -8.86 -7.76 9.84
N ASP A 47 -8.00 -6.86 10.33
CA ASP A 47 -8.36 -5.48 10.71
C ASP A 47 -8.07 -4.47 9.58
N CYS A 48 -7.73 -4.97 8.39
CA CYS A 48 -7.45 -4.14 7.22
C CYS A 48 -8.74 -3.46 6.72
N ASN A 49 -8.82 -2.15 6.88
CA ASN A 49 -9.91 -1.34 6.35
C ASN A 49 -9.72 -1.03 4.85
N PRO A 50 -10.77 -0.59 4.13
CA PRO A 50 -10.68 -0.31 2.70
C PRO A 50 -9.55 0.68 2.31
N GLU A 51 -9.30 1.70 3.13
CA GLU A 51 -8.30 2.73 2.87
C GLU A 51 -6.88 2.16 2.94
N THR A 52 -6.60 1.37 3.98
CA THR A 52 -5.31 0.70 4.17
C THR A 52 -5.11 -0.39 3.13
N PHE A 53 -6.16 -1.10 2.74
CA PHE A 53 -6.14 -2.06 1.63
C PHE A 53 -5.68 -1.39 0.32
N TRP A 54 -6.32 -0.28 -0.05
CA TRP A 54 -5.94 0.47 -1.26
C TRP A 54 -4.53 1.04 -1.19
N LEU A 55 -4.11 1.52 -0.01
CA LEU A 55 -2.75 1.99 0.19
C LEU A 55 -1.73 0.85 0.00
N VAL A 56 -2.02 -0.33 0.52
CA VAL A 56 -1.18 -1.52 0.35
C VAL A 56 -1.14 -1.95 -1.12
N GLU A 57 -2.25 -1.93 -1.83
CA GLU A 57 -2.33 -2.23 -3.27
C GLU A 57 -1.44 -1.28 -4.09
N CYS A 58 -1.54 0.03 -3.82
CA CYS A 58 -0.70 1.05 -4.44
C CYS A 58 0.79 0.81 -4.14
N PHE A 59 1.12 0.46 -2.89
CA PHE A 59 2.48 0.15 -2.49
C PHE A 59 3.03 -1.09 -3.21
N VAL A 60 2.30 -2.20 -3.23
CA VAL A 60 2.70 -3.45 -3.91
C VAL A 60 2.97 -3.19 -5.38
N ARG A 61 2.10 -2.44 -6.06
CA ARG A 61 2.27 -2.08 -7.47
C ARG A 61 3.49 -1.20 -7.69
N ALA A 62 3.68 -0.18 -6.86
CA ALA A 62 4.85 0.69 -6.92
C ALA A 62 6.16 -0.09 -6.68
N ASN A 63 6.16 -1.02 -5.72
CA ASN A 63 7.27 -1.92 -5.43
C ASN A 63 7.62 -2.81 -6.63
N ASN A 64 6.61 -3.46 -7.23
CA ASN A 64 6.79 -4.34 -8.38
C ASN A 64 7.33 -3.57 -9.59
N LEU A 65 6.82 -2.36 -9.86
CA LEU A 65 7.36 -1.47 -10.90
C LEU A 65 8.84 -1.14 -10.63
N ARG A 66 9.18 -0.82 -9.38
CA ARG A 66 10.57 -0.53 -8.99
C ARG A 66 11.49 -1.74 -9.14
N LYS A 67 10.95 -2.95 -9.02
CA LYS A 67 11.60 -4.25 -9.23
C LYS A 67 11.61 -4.69 -10.71
N GLY A 68 11.39 -3.77 -11.65
CA GLY A 68 11.40 -4.07 -13.08
C GLY A 68 10.18 -4.91 -13.53
N GLY A 69 9.06 -4.77 -12.85
CA GLY A 69 7.81 -5.50 -13.12
C GLY A 69 7.74 -6.89 -12.47
N GLN A 70 8.81 -7.36 -11.82
CA GLN A 70 8.78 -8.64 -11.13
C GLN A 70 7.95 -8.55 -9.85
N PRO A 71 6.96 -9.44 -9.65
CA PRO A 71 6.12 -9.41 -8.46
C PRO A 71 6.94 -9.80 -7.21
N ALA A 72 6.73 -9.07 -6.12
CA ALA A 72 7.12 -9.51 -4.79
C ALA A 72 6.27 -10.72 -4.35
N ARG A 73 6.84 -11.57 -3.51
CA ARG A 73 6.06 -12.61 -2.82
C ARG A 73 5.26 -11.93 -1.71
N ILE A 74 3.96 -12.22 -1.64
CA ILE A 74 3.08 -11.65 -0.62
C ILE A 74 2.75 -12.76 0.38
N VAL A 75 2.96 -12.48 1.65
CA VAL A 75 2.52 -13.33 2.77
C VAL A 75 1.48 -12.53 3.53
N VAL A 76 0.26 -13.06 3.64
CA VAL A 76 -0.83 -12.42 4.38
C VAL A 76 -1.11 -13.27 5.60
N LEU A 77 -1.07 -12.64 6.77
CA LEU A 77 -1.33 -13.25 8.07
C LEU A 77 -2.54 -12.55 8.70
N GLY A 78 -3.37 -13.33 9.37
CA GLY A 78 -4.52 -12.84 10.10
C GLY A 78 -5.42 -13.97 10.57
N ASP A 79 -6.31 -13.66 11.50
CA ASP A 79 -7.35 -14.55 12.01
C ASP A 79 -8.69 -13.84 11.91
N GLU A 80 -9.62 -14.33 11.09
CA GLU A 80 -10.92 -13.72 10.88
C GLU A 80 -11.76 -13.62 12.16
N ARG A 81 -11.46 -14.45 13.17
CA ARG A 81 -12.15 -14.46 14.46
C ARG A 81 -11.64 -13.40 15.42
N GLN A 82 -10.51 -12.77 15.11
CA GLN A 82 -9.86 -11.75 15.92
C GLN A 82 -10.04 -10.34 15.35
N SER A 83 -10.94 -10.15 14.38
CA SER A 83 -11.25 -8.82 13.87
C SER A 83 -11.98 -8.00 14.94
N ILE A 84 -11.50 -6.77 15.21
CA ILE A 84 -11.99 -5.90 16.29
C ILE A 84 -12.62 -4.60 15.80
#